data_AF-A0A2D9EAH0-F1
#
_entry.id   AF-A0A2D9EAH0-F1
#
_cell.length_a   1.000
_cell.length_b   1.000
_cell.length_c   1.000
_cell.angle_alpha   90.00
_cell.angle_beta   90.00
_cell.angle_gamma   90.00
#
_symmetry.space_group_name_H-M   'P 1'
#
loop_
_entity.id
_entity.type
_entity.pdbx_description
1 polymer ?
#
loop_
_entity_poly.entity_id
_entity_poly.type
_entity_poly.pdbx_seq_one_letter_code
_entity_poly.pdbx_strand_id
1 'polypeptide(L)'
;ACMYLKEAYEKFGSWSLAAASYNMGMAGVTQRLEEQGVEDYWDLHLNSETARYVYRMLAVKEVLSHPEKFGFRLAPKDLYRPYDVRVVKVDSSIESLSAFALENGSNYHELKVLNPWLRKGNLYVSEGKLYDVYLPNTVVE
;
A
#
# COMPACT_ATOMS: atom_id res chain seq x y z
N ALA A 1 -2.57 -6.19 1.04
CA ALA A 1 -1.29 -5.83 1.69
C ALA A 1 -1.32 -6.13 3.19
N CYS A 2 -2.21 -5.52 3.99
CA CYS A 2 -2.23 -5.74 5.43
C CYS A 2 -2.49 -7.20 5.85
N MET A 3 -3.36 -7.93 5.15
CA MET A 3 -3.57 -9.36 5.39
C MET A 3 -2.27 -10.16 5.22
N TYR A 4 -1.58 -9.98 4.10
CA TYR A 4 -0.29 -10.63 3.82
C TYR A 4 0.75 -10.38 4.93
N LEU A 5 0.88 -9.14 5.41
CA LEU A 5 1.85 -8.84 6.47
C LEU A 5 1.49 -9.51 7.80
N LYS A 6 0.19 -9.66 8.12
CA LYS A 6 -0.27 -10.40 9.29
C LYS A 6 0.02 -11.90 9.15
N GLU A 7 -0.31 -12.49 8.00
CA GLU A 7 0.00 -13.90 7.70
C GLU A 7 1.51 -14.17 7.76
N ALA A 8 2.33 -13.27 7.23
CA ALA A 8 3.78 -13.37 7.30
C ALA A 8 4.29 -13.26 8.74
N TYR A 9 3.71 -12.38 9.56
CA TYR A 9 4.06 -12.29 10.97
C TYR A 9 3.63 -13.55 11.75
N GLU A 10 2.45 -14.10 11.48
CA GLU A 10 2.00 -15.37 12.07
C GLU A 10 2.94 -16.52 11.69
N LYS A 11 3.45 -16.54 10.46
CA LYS A 11 4.40 -17.55 9.98
C LYS A 11 5.78 -17.41 10.64
N PHE A 12 6.34 -16.21 10.71
CA PHE A 12 7.73 -15.98 11.11
C PHE A 12 7.91 -15.55 12.57
N GLY A 13 6.85 -15.12 13.26
CA GLY A 13 6.92 -14.52 14.59
C GLY A 13 7.70 -13.21 14.67
N SER A 14 8.09 -12.63 13.52
CA SER A 14 8.99 -11.49 13.44
C SER A 14 8.54 -10.48 12.39
N TRP A 15 8.45 -9.21 12.79
CA TRP A 15 8.12 -8.12 11.87
C TRP A 15 9.24 -7.84 10.87
N SER A 16 10.51 -8.03 11.23
CA SER A 16 11.62 -7.83 10.29
C SER A 16 11.58 -8.87 9.17
N LEU A 17 11.33 -10.14 9.50
CA LEU A 17 11.14 -11.21 8.51
C LEU A 17 9.86 -11.03 7.69
N ALA A 18 8.74 -10.66 8.32
CA ALA A 18 7.50 -10.36 7.60
C ALA A 18 7.68 -9.21 6.58
N ALA A 19 8.45 -8.19 6.95
CA ALA A 19 8.73 -7.06 6.10
C ALA A 19 9.73 -7.43 4.98
N ALA A 20 10.75 -8.26 5.25
CA ALA A 20 11.61 -8.81 4.21
C ALA A 20 10.82 -9.68 3.21
N SER A 21 9.89 -10.51 3.70
CA SER A 21 9.07 -11.36 2.85
C SER A 21 8.12 -10.57 1.97
N TYR A 22 7.69 -9.38 2.41
CA TYR A 22 6.90 -8.50 1.55
C TYR A 22 7.66 -8.10 0.27
N ASN A 23 8.99 -7.98 0.34
CA ASN A 23 9.84 -7.66 -0.82
C ASN A 23 10.21 -8.89 -1.65
N MET A 24 10.56 -10.02 -1.03
CA MET A 24 11.10 -11.20 -1.74
C MET A 24 10.24 -12.47 -1.69
N GLY A 25 9.05 -12.39 -1.09
CA GLY A 25 8.14 -13.51 -0.86
C GLY A 25 8.45 -14.32 0.41
N MET A 26 7.40 -14.90 1.03
CA MET A 26 7.54 -15.76 2.21
C MET A 26 8.31 -17.05 1.93
N ALA A 27 8.21 -17.60 0.71
CA ALA A 27 8.99 -18.78 0.32
C ALA A 27 10.49 -18.44 0.20
N GLY A 28 10.82 -17.28 -0.39
CA GLY A 28 12.20 -16.83 -0.55
C GLY A 28 12.90 -16.57 0.79
N VAL A 29 12.19 -15.97 1.76
CA VAL A 29 12.73 -15.80 3.12
C VAL A 29 12.94 -17.15 3.81
N THR A 30 11.96 -18.06 3.77
CA THR A 30 12.10 -19.41 4.36
C THR A 30 13.30 -20.15 3.78
N GLN A 31 13.42 -20.19 2.46
CA GLN A 31 14.54 -20.85 1.79
C GLN A 31 15.89 -20.29 2.27
N ARG A 32 16.02 -18.96 2.44
CA ARG A 32 17.29 -18.35 2.86
C ARG A 32 17.63 -18.61 4.32
N LEU A 33 16.63 -18.62 5.20
CA LEU A 33 16.80 -19.00 6.60
C LEU A 33 17.30 -20.44 6.70
N GLU A 34 16.68 -21.36 5.96
CA GLU A 34 17.07 -22.77 5.90
C GLU A 34 18.48 -22.97 5.30
N GLU A 35 18.78 -22.32 4.17
CA GLU A 35 20.08 -22.39 3.50
C GLU A 35 21.24 -21.90 4.39
N GLN A 36 20.99 -20.92 5.25
CA GLN A 36 22.00 -20.32 6.12
C GLN A 36 21.99 -20.86 7.54
N GLY A 37 20.98 -21.65 7.92
CA GLY A 37 20.83 -22.21 9.25
C GLY A 37 20.60 -21.16 10.34
N VAL A 38 19.88 -20.08 10.02
CA VAL A 38 19.58 -18.98 10.95
C VAL A 38 18.07 -18.74 11.03
N GLU A 39 17.60 -18.22 12.16
CA GLU A 39 16.17 -18.00 12.43
C GLU A 39 15.77 -16.52 12.51
N ASP A 40 16.73 -15.62 12.71
CA ASP A 40 16.50 -14.17 12.79
C ASP A 40 16.90 -13.46 11.48
N TYR A 41 16.17 -12.40 11.15
CA TYR A 41 16.50 -11.48 10.06
C TYR A 41 17.91 -10.88 10.21
N TRP A 42 18.35 -10.58 11.43
CA TRP A 42 19.62 -9.89 11.65
C TRP A 42 20.85 -10.75 11.38
N ASP A 43 20.70 -12.07 11.52
CA ASP A 43 21.72 -13.05 11.16
C ASP A 43 21.61 -13.50 9.69
N LEU A 44 20.51 -13.14 9.02
CA LEU A 44 20.22 -13.53 7.65
C LEU A 44 20.97 -12.66 6.63
N HIS A 45 21.84 -13.28 5.85
CA HIS A 45 22.52 -12.62 4.75
C HIS A 45 21.62 -12.53 3.51
N LEU A 46 21.18 -11.32 3.16
CA LEU A 46 20.37 -11.04 1.98
C LEU A 46 21.12 -10.17 0.98
N ASN A 47 20.64 -10.16 -0.27
CA ASN A 47 21.13 -9.21 -1.26
C ASN A 47 20.88 -7.76 -0.80
N SER A 48 21.64 -6.82 -1.35
CA SER A 48 21.58 -5.41 -0.94
C SER A 48 20.20 -4.75 -1.14
N GLU A 49 19.39 -5.24 -2.08
CA GLU A 49 18.06 -4.69 -2.34
C GLU A 49 17.11 -5.04 -1.19
N THR A 50 16.92 -6.34 -0.90
CA THR A 50 16.02 -6.80 0.16
C THR A 50 16.53 -6.43 1.54
N ALA A 51 17.85 -6.47 1.78
CA ALA A 51 18.43 -6.01 3.03
C ALA A 51 18.07 -4.54 3.30
N ARG A 52 18.23 -3.65 2.31
CA ARG A 52 17.87 -2.23 2.47
C ARG A 52 16.37 -1.99 2.65
N TYR A 53 15.50 -2.88 2.16
CA TYR A 53 14.05 -2.69 2.27
C TYR A 53 13.62 -2.54 3.73
N VAL A 54 14.08 -3.44 4.62
CA VAL A 54 13.74 -3.41 6.06
C VAL A 54 14.28 -2.16 6.73
N TYR A 55 15.56 -1.81 6.52
CA TYR A 55 16.15 -0.60 7.09
C TYR A 55 15.44 0.68 6.64
N ARG A 56 15.02 0.77 5.37
CA ARG A 56 14.26 1.92 4.86
C ARG A 56 12.92 2.05 5.56
N MET A 57 12.20 0.94 5.78
CA MET A 57 10.94 0.97 6.53
C MET A 57 11.15 1.39 7.99
N LEU A 58 12.21 0.91 8.64
CA LEU A 58 12.56 1.31 10.01
C LEU A 58 12.89 2.79 10.09
N ALA A 59 13.67 3.32 9.13
CA ALA A 59 13.98 4.75 9.06
C ALA A 59 12.70 5.60 8.88
N VAL A 60 11.81 5.20 7.96
CA VAL A 60 10.52 5.88 7.76
C VAL A 60 9.67 5.82 9.03
N LYS A 61 9.56 4.66 9.67
CA LYS A 61 8.84 4.52 10.94
C LYS A 61 9.41 5.44 12.01
N GLU A 62 10.73 5.48 12.17
CA GLU A 62 11.40 6.28 13.19
C GLU A 62 11.18 7.78 12.96
N VAL A 63 11.36 8.24 11.72
CA VAL A 63 11.11 9.65 11.34
C VAL A 63 9.64 10.03 11.54
N LEU A 64 8.70 9.18 11.14
CA LEU A 64 7.26 9.46 11.30
C LEU A 64 6.80 9.39 12.75
N SER A 65 7.41 8.53 13.58
CA SER A 65 7.07 8.40 15.01
C SER A 65 7.67 9.54 15.84
N HIS A 66 8.82 10.07 15.40
CA HIS A 66 9.58 11.08 16.12
C HIS A 66 10.10 12.20 15.22
N PRO A 67 9.21 12.91 14.47
CA PRO A 67 9.63 13.88 13.46
C PRO A 67 10.52 14.99 14.02
N GLU A 68 10.25 15.44 15.25
CA GLU A 68 11.01 16.50 15.91
C GLU A 68 12.48 16.13 16.17
N LYS A 69 12.79 14.85 16.44
CA LYS A 69 14.17 14.38 16.62
C LYS A 69 15.02 14.57 15.37
N PHE A 70 14.38 14.62 14.20
CA PHE A 70 15.01 14.79 12.90
C PHE A 70 14.82 16.21 12.32
N GLY A 71 14.39 17.16 13.16
CA GLY A 71 14.23 18.56 12.77
C GLY A 71 12.95 18.89 12.02
N PHE A 72 12.02 17.94 11.87
CA PHE A 72 10.71 18.20 11.29
C PHE A 72 9.79 18.83 12.33
N ARG A 73 9.42 20.10 12.13
CA ARG A 73 8.44 20.81 12.95
C ARG A 73 7.13 20.95 12.16
N LEU A 74 6.30 19.92 12.23
CA LEU A 74 5.05 19.81 11.48
C LEU A 74 3.90 20.48 12.26
N ALA A 75 3.26 21.47 11.66
CA ALA A 75 1.99 22.00 12.13
C ALA A 75 0.82 21.21 11.50
N PRO A 76 -0.40 21.24 12.09
CA PRO A 76 -1.56 20.53 11.52
C PRO A 76 -1.90 20.91 10.07
N LYS A 77 -1.51 22.11 9.62
CA LYS A 77 -1.67 22.57 8.23
C LYS A 77 -0.69 21.91 7.25
N ASP A 78 0.43 21.39 7.73
CA ASP A 78 1.46 20.73 6.92
C ASP A 78 1.13 19.25 6.69
N LEU A 79 0.20 18.71 7.47
CA LEU A 79 -0.27 17.33 7.34
C LEU A 79 -1.28 17.20 6.21
N TYR A 80 -1.23 16.07 5.50
CA TYR A 80 -2.28 15.70 4.56
C TYR A 80 -3.62 15.60 5.29
N ARG A 81 -4.62 16.31 4.77
CA ARG A 81 -6.00 16.16 5.22
C ARG A 81 -6.66 15.02 4.45
N PRO A 82 -7.57 14.26 5.08
CA PRO A 82 -8.41 13.32 4.34
C PRO A 82 -9.11 14.05 3.18
N TYR A 83 -9.12 13.42 2.01
CA TYR A 83 -9.90 13.94 0.89
C TYR A 83 -11.38 13.92 1.25
N ASP A 84 -12.10 14.97 0.87
CA ASP A 84 -13.56 14.98 0.94
C ASP A 84 -14.12 14.25 -0.28
N VAL A 85 -14.70 13.08 -0.05
CA VAL A 85 -15.07 12.13 -1.10
C VAL A 85 -16.51 11.66 -0.96
N ARG A 86 -17.13 11.33 -2.09
CA ARG A 86 -18.33 10.50 -2.17
C ARG A 86 -17.98 9.11 -2.66
N VAL A 87 -18.85 8.17 -2.30
CA VAL A 87 -18.73 6.78 -2.73
C VAL A 87 -19.76 6.51 -3.82
N VAL A 88 -19.28 6.00 -4.95
CA VAL A 88 -20.11 5.44 -6.01
C VAL A 88 -20.01 3.93 -5.94
N LYS A 89 -21.15 3.26 -5.80
CA LYS A 89 -21.25 1.80 -5.76
C LYS A 89 -21.30 1.28 -7.20
N VAL A 90 -20.33 0.44 -7.55
CA VAL A 90 -20.17 -0.11 -8.90
C VAL A 90 -20.36 -1.62 -8.85
N ASP A 91 -21.42 -2.10 -9.51
CA ASP A 91 -21.82 -3.50 -9.63
C ASP A 91 -21.66 -4.06 -11.06
N SER A 92 -21.17 -3.23 -11.98
CA SER A 92 -20.99 -3.55 -13.40
C SER A 92 -19.60 -3.15 -13.88
N SER A 93 -19.12 -3.83 -14.93
CA SER A 93 -17.78 -3.58 -15.48
C SER A 93 -17.70 -2.19 -16.12
N ILE A 94 -16.57 -1.51 -15.91
CA ILE A 94 -16.25 -0.21 -16.51
C ILE A 94 -15.17 -0.42 -17.58
N GLU A 95 -15.55 -0.20 -18.84
CA GLU A 95 -14.65 -0.28 -20.00
C GLU A 95 -13.53 0.78 -19.97
N SER A 96 -13.88 2.02 -19.58
CA SER A 96 -12.96 3.16 -19.52
C SER A 96 -13.14 3.93 -18.23
N LEU A 97 -12.18 3.82 -17.33
CA LEU A 97 -12.14 4.60 -16.09
C LEU A 97 -12.04 6.11 -16.36
N SER A 98 -11.45 6.52 -17.49
CA SER A 98 -11.42 7.93 -17.89
C SER A 98 -12.81 8.45 -18.22
N ALA A 99 -13.59 7.70 -19.01
CA ALA A 99 -14.97 8.08 -19.33
C ALA A 99 -15.84 8.07 -18.07
N PHE A 100 -15.73 7.02 -17.25
CA PHE A 100 -16.42 6.93 -15.97
C PHE A 100 -16.11 8.11 -15.03
N ALA A 101 -14.85 8.53 -14.95
CA ALA A 101 -14.48 9.69 -14.13
C ALA A 101 -15.16 10.97 -14.63
N LEU A 102 -15.14 11.23 -15.95
CA LEU A 102 -15.74 12.41 -16.57
C LEU A 102 -17.27 12.43 -16.39
N GLU A 103 -17.94 11.29 -16.61
CA GLU A 103 -19.39 11.14 -16.36
C GLU A 103 -19.76 11.39 -14.90
N ASN A 104 -18.80 11.16 -13.99
CA ASN A 104 -18.92 11.44 -12.57
C ASN A 104 -18.28 12.79 -12.18
N GLY A 105 -18.14 13.75 -13.09
CA GLY A 105 -17.71 15.11 -12.76
C GLY A 105 -16.30 15.19 -12.15
N SER A 106 -15.44 14.25 -12.49
CA SER A 106 -14.04 14.16 -12.04
C SER A 106 -13.12 13.90 -13.24
N ASN A 107 -11.84 13.65 -12.98
CA ASN A 107 -10.89 13.26 -14.00
C ASN A 107 -10.14 11.96 -13.63
N TYR A 108 -9.48 11.37 -14.63
CA TYR A 108 -8.77 10.10 -14.45
C TYR A 108 -7.69 10.17 -13.36
N HIS A 109 -7.02 11.32 -13.21
CA HIS A 109 -5.98 11.49 -12.21
C HIS A 109 -6.57 11.42 -10.78
N GLU A 110 -7.61 12.20 -10.49
CA GLU A 110 -8.29 12.18 -9.20
C GLU A 110 -8.87 10.81 -8.86
N LEU A 111 -9.54 10.17 -9.82
CA LEU A 111 -10.06 8.81 -9.65
C LEU A 111 -8.95 7.84 -9.22
N LYS A 112 -7.77 7.90 -9.86
CA LYS A 112 -6.63 7.03 -9.56
C LYS A 112 -5.96 7.35 -8.23
N VAL A 113 -5.89 8.63 -7.86
CA VAL A 113 -5.38 9.07 -6.56
C VAL A 113 -6.26 8.55 -5.43
N LEU A 114 -7.58 8.64 -5.58
CA LEU A 114 -8.55 8.18 -4.58
C LEU A 114 -8.74 6.66 -4.56
N ASN A 115 -8.46 5.98 -5.68
CA ASN A 115 -8.63 4.52 -5.82
C ASN A 115 -7.34 3.85 -6.32
N PRO A 116 -6.25 3.87 -5.53
CA PRO A 116 -4.97 3.30 -5.97
C PRO A 116 -5.02 1.78 -6.22
N TRP A 117 -6.08 1.10 -5.77
CA TRP A 117 -6.35 -0.30 -6.04
C TRP A 117 -6.78 -0.57 -7.49
N LEU A 118 -7.34 0.43 -8.19
CA LEU A 118 -7.62 0.35 -9.62
C LEU A 118 -6.30 0.45 -10.38
N ARG A 119 -5.70 -0.68 -10.76
CA ARG A 119 -4.38 -0.69 -11.42
C ARG A 119 -4.46 -0.42 -12.92
N LYS A 120 -5.49 -0.93 -13.58
CA LYS A 120 -5.72 -0.82 -15.03
C LYS A 120 -6.53 0.44 -15.37
N GLY A 121 -6.75 0.68 -16.67
CA GLY A 121 -7.64 1.72 -17.19
C GLY A 121 -9.11 1.29 -17.26
N ASN A 122 -9.43 0.08 -16.81
CA ASN A 122 -10.76 -0.51 -16.76
C ASN A 122 -10.98 -1.21 -15.41
N LEU A 123 -12.25 -1.53 -15.12
CA LEU A 123 -12.63 -2.34 -13.97
C LEU A 123 -13.53 -3.48 -14.45
N TYR A 124 -13.07 -4.72 -14.24
CA TYR A 124 -13.93 -5.89 -14.40
C TYR A 124 -14.65 -6.19 -13.08
N VAL A 125 -15.98 -6.28 -13.14
CA VAL A 125 -16.82 -6.67 -12.00
C VAL A 125 -17.41 -8.04 -12.30
N SER A 126 -17.04 -9.03 -11.49
CA SER A 126 -17.67 -10.34 -11.56
C SER A 126 -19.09 -10.29 -11.00
N GLU A 127 -19.95 -11.18 -11.50
CA GLU A 127 -21.36 -11.24 -11.12
C GLU A 127 -21.55 -11.30 -9.59
N GLY A 128 -22.46 -10.46 -9.08
CA GLY A 128 -22.74 -10.34 -7.65
C GLY A 128 -21.67 -9.63 -6.82
N LYS A 129 -20.62 -9.07 -7.43
CA LYS A 129 -19.65 -8.21 -6.73
C LYS A 129 -20.07 -6.75 -6.78
N LEU A 130 -19.73 -6.04 -5.71
CA LEU A 130 -19.98 -4.63 -5.53
C LEU A 130 -18.69 -3.97 -5.05
N TYR A 131 -18.27 -2.91 -5.73
CA TYR A 131 -17.08 -2.13 -5.38
C TYR A 131 -17.48 -0.73 -4.95
N ASP A 132 -16.82 -0.23 -3.91
CA ASP A 132 -16.89 1.18 -3.53
C ASP A 132 -15.79 1.94 -4.27
N VAL A 133 -16.20 2.85 -5.15
CA VAL A 133 -15.31 3.74 -5.91
C VAL A 133 -15.41 5.15 -5.35
N TYR A 134 -14.29 5.72 -4.93
CA TYR A 134 -14.23 7.04 -4.30
C TYR A 134 -14.01 8.14 -5.34
N LEU A 135 -14.81 9.20 -5.28
CA LEU A 135 -14.74 10.36 -6.20
C LEU A 135 -14.79 11.67 -5.39
N PRO A 136 -14.18 12.77 -5.88
CA PRO A 136 -14.09 14.03 -5.12
C PRO A 136 -15.46 14.70 -4.96
N ASN A 137 -15.82 15.22 -3.79
CA ASN A 137 -17.16 15.80 -3.57
C ASN A 137 -17.51 17.01 -4.45
N THR A 138 -16.50 17.75 -4.92
CA THR A 138 -16.67 18.83 -5.89
C THR A 138 -16.66 18.30 -7.32
N VAL A 139 -17.72 18.57 -8.07
CA VAL A 139 -17.69 18.52 -9.53
C VAL A 139 -16.69 19.58 -9.96
N VAL A 140 -15.65 19.19 -10.70
CA VAL A 140 -14.76 20.15 -11.34
C VAL A 140 -15.63 20.91 -12.36
N GLU A 141 -15.85 22.21 -12.15
CA GLU A 141 -16.44 23.11 -13.17
C GLU A 141 -15.56 23.16 -14.42
#